data_AF-A0A353LZU1-F1
#
_entry.id   AF-A0A353LZU1-F1
#
_cell.length_a   1.000
_cell.length_b   1.000
_cell.length_c   1.000
_cell.angle_alpha   90.00
_cell.angle_beta   90.00
_cell.angle_gamma   90.00
#
_symmetry.space_group_name_H-M   'P 1'
#
loop_
_entity.id
_entity.type
_entity.pdbx_description
1 polymer ?
#
loop_
_entity_poly.entity_id
_entity_poly.type
_entity_poly.pdbx_seq_one_letter_code
_entity_poly.pdbx_strand_id
1 'polypeptide(L)'
;GGSHCLLVLTGDRGLAGGYNAAVIRKAEEFMGEHPGTEMVIVGRKARDHFRRRNQTSLAEFVGTGDEANLRTAQDIGHVIFDFFEHRLFDHVSILYTEYINTVTHRVKLRSVLPLPEQIKETASSGPEPLYLFEPSIHAVLETLL
;
A
#
# COMPACT_ATOMS: atom_id res chain seq x y z
N GLY A 1 -3.67 -20.14 -4.13
CA GLY A 1 -2.80 -18.96 -3.95
C GLY A 1 -3.37 -17.87 -4.81
N GLY A 2 -3.58 -16.68 -4.27
CA GLY A 2 -4.08 -15.53 -5.01
C GLY A 2 -2.98 -14.81 -5.78
N SER A 3 -3.35 -13.84 -6.61
CA SER A 3 -2.42 -12.92 -7.27
C SER A 3 -2.26 -11.67 -6.40
N HIS A 4 -1.02 -11.30 -6.11
CA HIS A 4 -0.72 -10.29 -5.10
C HIS A 4 -0.16 -9.02 -5.74
N CYS A 5 -0.53 -7.86 -5.18
CA CYS A 5 0.18 -6.61 -5.34
C CYS A 5 0.81 -6.20 -4.01
N LEU A 6 2.10 -5.86 -4.06
CA LEU A 6 2.85 -5.31 -2.95
C LEU A 6 3.18 -3.84 -3.22
N LEU A 7 2.58 -2.94 -2.44
CA LEU A 7 2.97 -1.54 -2.37
C LEU A 7 4.18 -1.39 -1.44
N VAL A 8 5.34 -1.04 -1.99
CA VAL A 8 6.61 -0.96 -1.25
C VAL A 8 6.99 0.51 -0.97
N LEU A 9 6.98 0.92 0.30
CA LEU A 9 7.29 2.29 0.71
C LEU A 9 8.73 2.42 1.20
N THR A 10 9.53 3.18 0.46
CA THR A 10 10.90 3.57 0.82
C THR A 10 11.10 5.07 0.70
N GLY A 11 12.20 5.58 1.23
CA GLY A 11 12.59 6.98 1.04
C GLY A 11 13.31 7.21 -0.30
N ASP A 12 13.38 8.47 -0.72
CA ASP A 12 14.18 8.86 -1.88
C ASP A 12 15.67 9.07 -1.57
N ARG A 13 15.95 9.60 -0.38
CA ARG A 13 17.30 10.04 0.02
C ARG A 13 18.17 8.89 0.51
N GLY A 14 19.48 9.01 0.28
CA GLY A 14 20.49 8.16 0.92
C GLY A 14 20.71 8.56 2.39
N LEU A 15 21.50 7.76 3.11
CA LEU A 15 21.91 7.93 4.53
C LEU A 15 21.00 7.29 5.59
N ALA A 16 19.80 6.83 5.25
CA ALA A 16 18.97 5.98 6.12
C ALA A 16 19.19 4.48 5.81
N GLY A 17 20.45 4.03 5.89
CA GLY A 17 20.91 2.74 5.34
C GLY A 17 20.08 1.53 5.79
N GLY A 18 19.86 1.38 7.10
CA GLY A 18 19.10 0.25 7.65
C GLY A 18 17.58 0.32 7.37
N TYR A 19 17.02 1.52 7.30
CA TYR A 19 15.59 1.75 7.11
C TYR A 19 15.09 1.19 5.77
N ASN A 20 15.70 1.63 4.66
CA ASN A 20 15.28 1.20 3.32
C ASN A 20 15.65 -0.27 3.07
N ALA A 21 16.82 -0.70 3.55
CA ALA A 21 17.27 -2.07 3.36
C ALA A 21 16.35 -3.09 4.04
N ALA A 22 15.79 -2.77 5.22
CA ALA A 22 14.87 -3.68 5.91
C ALA A 22 13.56 -3.85 5.14
N VAL A 23 12.97 -2.77 4.62
CA VAL A 23 11.76 -2.83 3.78
C VAL A 23 12.03 -3.66 2.52
N ILE A 24 13.12 -3.37 1.81
CA ILE A 24 13.48 -4.08 0.58
C ILE A 24 13.64 -5.59 0.82
N ARG A 25 14.33 -5.97 1.90
CA ARG A 25 14.52 -7.39 2.26
C ARG A 25 13.17 -8.07 2.52
N LYS A 26 12.26 -7.39 3.22
CA LYS A 26 10.94 -7.93 3.53
C LYS A 26 10.05 -8.04 2.29
N ALA A 27 10.24 -7.17 1.30
CA ALA A 27 9.60 -7.31 -0.01
C ALA A 27 10.14 -8.51 -0.79
N GLU A 28 11.46 -8.73 -0.78
CA GLU A 28 12.07 -9.92 -1.40
C GLU A 28 11.56 -11.22 -0.75
N GLU A 29 11.45 -11.27 0.57
CA GLU A 29 10.84 -12.39 1.31
C GLU A 29 9.38 -12.63 0.85
N PHE A 30 8.56 -11.57 0.83
CA PHE A 30 7.16 -11.68 0.40
C PHE A 30 7.02 -12.19 -1.04
N MET A 31 7.84 -11.70 -1.98
CA MET A 31 7.82 -12.18 -3.36
C MET A 31 8.32 -13.62 -3.51
N GLY A 32 9.16 -14.10 -2.60
CA GLY A 32 9.57 -15.50 -2.52
C GLY A 32 8.44 -16.42 -2.03
N GLU A 33 7.67 -15.96 -1.05
CA GLU A 33 6.48 -16.65 -0.53
C GLU A 33 5.29 -16.59 -1.51
N HIS A 34 5.18 -15.50 -2.27
CA HIS A 34 4.12 -15.24 -3.25
C HIS A 34 4.71 -14.96 -4.64
N PRO A 35 5.16 -16.00 -5.38
CA PRO A 35 5.70 -15.84 -6.72
C PRO A 35 4.71 -15.17 -7.68
N GLY A 36 5.20 -14.28 -8.53
CA GLY A 36 4.36 -13.51 -9.46
C GLY A 36 3.66 -12.30 -8.83
N THR A 37 4.07 -11.89 -7.62
CA THR A 37 3.60 -10.64 -7.01
C THR A 37 3.95 -9.43 -7.89
N GLU A 38 2.93 -8.64 -8.21
CA GLU A 38 3.06 -7.33 -8.84
C GLU A 38 3.52 -6.28 -7.81
N MET A 39 4.27 -5.28 -8.25
CA MET A 39 4.79 -4.23 -7.38
C MET A 39 4.25 -2.86 -7.76
N VAL A 40 3.91 -2.06 -6.75
CA VAL A 40 3.85 -0.60 -6.87
C VAL A 40 4.88 -0.02 -5.93
N ILE A 41 5.72 0.89 -6.41
CA ILE A 41 6.88 1.37 -5.65
C ILE A 41 6.70 2.83 -5.30
N VAL A 42 6.93 3.15 -4.03
CA VAL A 42 7.10 4.53 -3.54
C VAL A 42 8.55 4.69 -3.07
N GLY A 43 9.22 5.69 -3.62
CA GLY A 43 10.60 6.06 -3.27
C GLY A 43 11.68 5.44 -4.16
N ARG A 44 12.70 6.25 -4.43
CA ARG A 44 13.84 5.93 -5.30
C ARG A 44 14.61 4.68 -4.87
N LYS A 45 14.69 4.37 -3.57
CA LYS A 45 15.55 3.29 -3.07
C LYS A 45 15.04 1.90 -3.47
N ALA A 46 13.75 1.62 -3.28
CA ALA A 46 13.15 0.38 -3.77
C ALA A 46 13.21 0.31 -5.30
N ARG A 47 12.82 1.40 -5.99
CA ARG A 47 12.85 1.45 -7.46
C ARG A 47 14.22 1.07 -8.02
N ASP A 48 15.26 1.76 -7.57
CA ASP A 48 16.62 1.52 -8.07
C ASP A 48 17.12 0.12 -7.72
N HIS A 49 16.68 -0.46 -6.60
CA HIS A 49 17.03 -1.82 -6.19
C HIS A 49 16.42 -2.89 -7.09
N PHE A 50 15.12 -2.81 -7.34
CA PHE A 50 14.38 -3.78 -8.13
C PHE A 50 14.69 -3.64 -9.63
N ARG A 51 14.84 -2.41 -10.13
CA ARG A 51 15.25 -2.17 -11.52
C ARG A 51 16.62 -2.76 -11.84
N ARG A 52 17.59 -2.69 -10.93
CA ARG A 52 18.91 -3.32 -11.09
C ARG A 52 18.85 -4.85 -11.16
N ARG A 53 17.74 -5.46 -10.72
CA ARG A 53 17.48 -6.90 -10.76
C ARG A 53 16.54 -7.30 -11.90
N ASN A 54 16.25 -6.39 -12.83
CA ASN A 54 15.29 -6.59 -13.91
C ASN A 54 13.88 -6.97 -13.41
N GLN A 55 13.51 -6.54 -12.20
CA GLN A 55 12.15 -6.69 -11.68
C GLN A 55 11.40 -5.38 -11.94
N THR A 56 10.37 -5.46 -12.78
CA THR A 56 9.51 -4.32 -13.15
C THR A 56 8.43 -4.11 -12.11
N SER A 57 7.98 -2.87 -11.96
CA SER A 57 6.82 -2.51 -11.16
C SER A 57 5.72 -1.98 -12.07
N LEU A 58 4.46 -2.12 -11.66
CA LEU A 58 3.30 -1.60 -12.39
C LEU A 58 3.27 -0.07 -12.38
N ALA A 59 3.72 0.53 -11.27
CA ALA A 59 3.79 1.98 -11.10
C ALA A 59 4.90 2.38 -10.12
N GLU A 60 5.46 3.58 -10.34
CA GLU A 60 6.54 4.15 -9.55
C GLU A 60 6.23 5.60 -9.16
N PHE A 61 6.27 5.89 -7.86
CA PHE A 61 6.09 7.21 -7.29
C PHE A 61 7.38 7.62 -6.59
N VAL A 62 8.17 8.48 -7.23
CA VAL A 62 9.51 8.88 -6.77
C VAL A 62 9.66 10.39 -6.74
N GLY A 63 10.53 10.90 -5.87
CA GLY A 63 10.69 12.34 -5.71
C GLY A 63 9.46 13.01 -5.12
N THR A 64 8.67 12.28 -4.33
CA THR A 64 7.44 12.77 -3.70
C THR A 64 7.72 13.75 -2.55
N GLY A 65 9.00 13.95 -2.21
CA GLY A 65 9.44 14.82 -1.12
C GLY A 65 9.39 14.13 0.23
N ASP A 66 9.79 14.85 1.28
CA ASP A 66 9.79 14.37 2.66
C ASP A 66 8.40 14.52 3.32
N GLU A 67 7.44 15.19 2.66
CA GLU A 67 6.08 15.38 3.17
C GLU A 67 5.09 14.37 2.57
N ALA A 68 4.45 13.60 3.45
CA ALA A 68 3.28 12.80 3.08
C ALA A 68 2.12 13.75 2.77
N ASN A 69 1.73 13.85 1.51
CA ASN A 69 0.58 14.65 1.09
C ASN A 69 -0.60 13.74 0.69
N LEU A 70 -1.81 14.17 1.03
CA LEU A 70 -3.04 13.40 0.78
C LEU A 70 -3.25 13.11 -0.71
N ARG A 71 -2.90 14.06 -1.58
CA ARG A 71 -3.05 13.92 -3.04
C ARG A 71 -2.24 12.74 -3.58
N THR A 72 -0.97 12.61 -3.19
CA THR A 72 -0.10 11.50 -3.58
C THR A 72 -0.64 10.18 -3.05
N ALA A 73 -1.20 10.15 -1.83
CA ALA A 73 -1.84 8.95 -1.32
C ALA A 73 -3.08 8.55 -2.15
N GLN A 74 -3.90 9.52 -2.56
CA GLN A 74 -5.04 9.31 -3.45
C GLN A 74 -4.60 8.82 -4.84
N ASP A 75 -3.58 9.46 -5.43
CA ASP A 75 -3.04 9.06 -6.73
C ASP A 75 -2.51 7.62 -6.71
N ILE A 76 -1.78 7.23 -5.64
CA ILE A 76 -1.33 5.85 -5.43
C ILE A 76 -2.53 4.90 -5.27
N GLY A 77 -3.52 5.30 -4.47
CA GLY A 77 -4.73 4.54 -4.20
C GLY A 77 -5.51 4.24 -5.48
N HIS A 78 -5.83 5.27 -6.26
CA HIS A 78 -6.53 5.13 -7.53
C HIS A 78 -5.78 4.21 -8.51
N VAL A 79 -4.47 4.38 -8.67
CA VAL A 79 -3.68 3.52 -9.58
C VAL A 79 -3.74 2.05 -9.15
N ILE A 80 -3.61 1.77 -7.86
CA ILE A 80 -3.72 0.38 -7.35
C ILE A 80 -5.14 -0.16 -7.54
N PHE A 81 -6.15 0.69 -7.29
CA PHE A 81 -7.55 0.32 -7.42
C PHE A 81 -7.92 0.00 -8.87
N ASP A 82 -7.48 0.81 -9.84
CA ASP A 82 -7.69 0.56 -11.27
C ASP A 82 -7.13 -0.82 -11.68
N PHE A 83 -5.92 -1.16 -11.25
CA PHE A 83 -5.34 -2.48 -11.51
C PHE A 83 -6.11 -3.62 -10.84
N PHE A 84 -6.64 -3.38 -9.63
CA PHE A 84 -7.47 -4.33 -8.91
C PHE A 84 -8.81 -4.58 -9.62
N GLU A 85 -9.49 -3.53 -10.08
CA GLU A 85 -10.75 -3.64 -10.84
C GLU A 85 -10.56 -4.40 -12.15
N HIS A 86 -9.41 -4.19 -12.81
CA HIS A 86 -9.01 -4.94 -14.00
C HIS A 86 -8.49 -6.37 -13.71
N ARG A 87 -8.54 -6.83 -12.46
CA ARG A 87 -8.16 -8.17 -12.00
C ARG A 87 -6.71 -8.56 -12.29
N LEU A 88 -5.78 -7.60 -12.24
CA LEU A 88 -4.35 -7.92 -12.29
C LEU A 88 -3.91 -8.69 -11.02
N PHE A 89 -4.55 -8.39 -9.89
CA PHE A 89 -4.33 -9.04 -8.60
C PHE A 89 -5.61 -9.01 -7.76
N ASP A 90 -5.75 -9.94 -6.81
CA ASP A 90 -6.89 -10.05 -5.89
C ASP A 90 -6.53 -9.77 -4.43
N HIS A 91 -5.24 -9.59 -4.13
CA HIS A 91 -4.74 -9.17 -2.83
C HIS A 91 -3.83 -7.94 -2.93
N VAL A 92 -4.02 -6.96 -2.04
CA VAL A 92 -3.15 -5.79 -1.92
C VAL A 92 -2.56 -5.73 -0.53
N SER A 93 -1.23 -5.67 -0.44
CA SER A 93 -0.51 -5.46 0.81
C SER A 93 0.41 -4.24 0.72
N ILE A 94 0.53 -3.51 1.83
CA ILE A 94 1.43 -2.36 1.97
C ILE A 94 2.57 -2.77 2.89
N LEU A 95 3.79 -2.52 2.42
CA LEU A 95 5.02 -2.69 3.18
C LEU A 95 5.65 -1.33 3.47
N TYR A 96 5.70 -0.97 4.74
CA TYR A 96 6.17 0.33 5.19
C TYR A 96 6.92 0.21 6.51
N THR A 97 7.61 1.29 6.90
CA THR A 97 8.21 1.36 8.22
C THR A 97 7.32 2.15 9.18
N GLU A 98 6.84 1.47 10.22
CA GLU A 98 6.11 2.07 11.32
C GLU A 98 7.08 2.75 12.30
N TYR A 99 6.79 4.01 12.61
CA TYR A 99 7.48 4.75 13.66
C TYR A 99 6.94 4.31 15.02
N ILE A 100 7.81 3.76 15.88
CA ILE A 100 7.46 3.42 17.27
C ILE A 100 8.01 4.49 18.22
N ASN A 101 9.29 4.81 18.08
CA ASN A 101 9.96 5.91 18.79
C ASN A 101 11.26 6.30 18.06
N THR A 102 11.97 7.32 18.56
CA THR A 102 13.19 7.87 17.94
C THR A 102 14.28 6.83 17.66
N VAL A 103 14.33 5.75 18.43
CA VAL A 103 15.34 4.68 18.29
C VAL A 103 14.78 3.49 17.52
N THR A 104 13.47 3.25 17.62
CA THR A 104 12.82 2.02 17.20
C THR A 104 11.89 2.29 16.03
N HIS A 105 12.22 1.67 14.91
CA HIS A 105 11.41 1.63 13.71
C HIS A 105 11.17 0.17 13.35
N ARG A 106 9.96 -0.17 12.88
CA ARG A 106 9.61 -1.54 12.55
C ARG A 106 9.02 -1.62 11.16
N VAL A 107 9.56 -2.52 10.33
CA VAL A 107 8.94 -2.84 9.03
C VAL A 107 7.66 -3.61 9.30
N LYS A 108 6.56 -3.13 8.73
CA LYS A 108 5.23 -3.74 8.86
C LYS A 108 4.67 -4.05 7.48
N LEU A 109 4.16 -5.27 7.34
CA LEU A 109 3.30 -5.69 6.24
C LEU A 109 1.85 -5.57 6.69
N ARG A 110 1.01 -4.90 5.91
CA ARG A 110 -0.43 -4.75 6.20
C ARG A 110 -1.23 -5.12 4.95
N SER A 111 -2.14 -6.08 5.08
CA SER A 111 -3.14 -6.35 4.05
C SER A 111 -4.18 -5.22 4.01
N VAL A 112 -4.51 -4.76 2.81
CA VAL A 112 -5.49 -3.69 2.55
C VAL A 112 -6.69 -4.24 1.79
N LEU A 113 -6.45 -5.03 0.75
CA LEU A 113 -7.50 -5.72 0.01
C LEU A 113 -7.23 -7.24 -0.03
N PRO A 114 -8.28 -8.07 0.05
CA PRO A 114 -9.66 -7.70 0.32
C PRO A 114 -9.85 -7.21 1.77
N LEU A 115 -10.86 -6.37 2.00
CA LEU A 115 -11.18 -5.90 3.35
C LEU A 115 -11.59 -7.09 4.24
N PRO A 116 -11.00 -7.21 5.45
CA PRO A 116 -11.42 -8.20 6.45
C PRO A 116 -12.93 -8.11 6.74
N GLU A 117 -13.58 -9.25 6.96
CA GLU A 117 -15.03 -9.31 7.24
C GLU A 117 -15.43 -8.46 8.45
N GLN A 118 -14.60 -8.38 9.48
CA GLN A 118 -14.84 -7.56 10.67
C GLN A 118 -14.96 -6.05 10.37
N ILE A 119 -14.28 -5.57 9.33
CA ILE A 119 -14.37 -4.15 8.90
C ILE A 119 -15.67 -3.90 8.13
N LYS A 120 -16.20 -4.91 7.40
CA LYS A 120 -17.51 -4.80 6.72
C LYS A 120 -18.66 -4.69 7.73
N GLU A 121 -18.58 -5.40 8.85
CA GLU A 121 -19.61 -5.36 9.91
C GLU A 121 -19.58 -4.07 10.73
N THR A 122 -18.41 -3.43 10.90
CA THR A 122 -18.30 -2.17 11.64
C THR A 122 -18.94 -0.99 10.88
N ALA A 123 -19.07 -1.08 9.55
CA ALA A 123 -19.89 -0.16 8.76
C ALA A 123 -21.41 -0.39 8.95
N SER A 124 -21.81 -1.48 9.59
CA SER A 124 -23.19 -1.99 9.65
C SER A 124 -23.73 -2.13 11.09
N SER A 125 -22.97 -1.76 12.12
CA SER A 125 -23.31 -2.00 13.53
C SER A 125 -23.32 -0.72 14.37
N GLY A 126 -24.17 0.22 13.97
CA GLY A 126 -24.82 1.16 14.89
C GLY A 126 -26.34 0.91 14.86
N PRO A 127 -27.14 1.37 15.85
CA PRO A 127 -28.58 1.46 15.64
C PRO A 127 -28.78 2.21 14.32
N GLU A 128 -29.58 1.70 13.37
CA GLU A 128 -29.91 2.47 12.15
C GLU A 128 -30.37 3.84 12.61
N PRO A 129 -29.53 4.89 12.46
CA PRO A 129 -30.00 6.19 12.77
C PRO A 129 -31.01 6.43 11.65
N LEU A 130 -32.21 6.87 11.99
CA LEU A 130 -33.10 7.49 11.02
C LEU A 130 -32.50 8.86 10.62
N TYR A 131 -31.25 8.87 10.18
CA TYR A 131 -30.57 9.97 9.54
C TYR A 131 -30.63 9.63 8.05
N LEU A 132 -31.42 10.41 7.34
CA LEU A 132 -31.31 10.55 5.90
C LEU A 132 -29.91 11.12 5.62
N PHE A 133 -28.91 10.26 5.43
CA PHE A 133 -27.63 10.67 4.88
C PHE A 133 -27.79 10.83 3.38
N GLU A 134 -27.76 12.08 2.93
CA GLU A 134 -27.47 12.42 1.55
C GLU A 134 -26.00 12.85 1.46
N PRO A 135 -25.13 12.13 0.70
CA PRO A 135 -25.39 10.91 -0.06
C PRO A 135 -25.27 9.63 0.79
N SER A 136 -25.64 8.48 0.23
CA SER A 136 -25.63 7.18 0.93
C SER A 136 -24.22 6.82 1.46
N ILE A 137 -24.15 5.97 2.49
CA ILE A 137 -22.87 5.48 3.04
C ILE A 137 -21.99 4.87 1.94
N HIS A 138 -22.59 4.19 0.95
CA HIS A 138 -21.88 3.68 -0.22
C HIS A 138 -21.23 4.79 -1.05
N ALA A 139 -21.95 5.88 -1.33
CA ALA A 139 -21.41 7.01 -2.09
C ALA A 139 -20.32 7.78 -1.30
N VAL A 140 -20.41 7.79 0.03
CA VAL A 140 -19.34 8.35 0.89
C VAL A 140 -18.11 7.44 0.87
N LEU A 141 -18.28 6.12 0.87
CA LEU A 141 -17.19 5.16 0.73
C LEU A 141 -16.52 5.25 -0.65
N GLU A 142 -17.29 5.44 -1.73
CA GLU A 142 -16.76 5.63 -3.09
C GLU A 142 -15.97 6.93 -3.25
N THR A 143 -16.27 7.97 -2.48
CA THR A 143 -15.51 9.24 -2.53
C THR A 143 -14.23 9.24 -1.68
N LEU A 144 -14.06 8.23 -0.81
CA LEU A 144 -12.88 8.09 0.06
C LEU A 144 -11.87 7.05 -0.44
N LEU A 145 -12.27 6.23 -1.41
CA LEU A 145 -11.42 5.29 -2.16
C LEU A 145 -10.85 5.96 -3.41
#